data_AF-A0A968SN60-F1
#
_entry.id   AF-A0A968SN60-F1
#
_cell.length_a   1.000
_cell.length_b   1.000
_cell.length_c   1.000
_cell.angle_alpha   90.00
_cell.angle_beta   90.00
_cell.angle_gamma   90.00
#
_symmetry.space_group_name_H-M   'P 1'
#
loop_
_entity.id
_entity.type
_entity.pdbx_description
1 polymer ?
#
loop_
_entity_poly.entity_id
_entity_poly.type
_entity_poly.pdbx_seq_one_letter_code
_entity_poly.pdbx_strand_id
1 'polypeptide(L)'
;MLLDFIEHFFSRSDGEPRSQAKQRLKLILAHDRADLTPAAMESMRQEILAVVSRYVEIDSEGLQFNLASEGSTTALIANMPIRRVRPEHEPEQESEGGNSEQTETLE
;
A
#
# COMPACT_ATOMS: atom_id res chain seq x y z
N MET A 1 3.38 21.77 14.48
CA MET A 1 4.38 20.73 14.72
C MET A 1 3.98 19.47 13.95
N LEU A 2 4.91 18.55 13.72
CA LEU A 2 4.71 17.29 12.99
C LEU A 2 3.62 16.44 13.64
N LEU A 3 3.53 16.50 14.98
CA LEU A 3 2.46 15.85 15.74
C LEU A 3 1.08 16.42 15.40
N ASP A 4 0.92 17.74 15.29
CA ASP A 4 -0.36 18.37 14.89
C ASP A 4 -0.76 17.94 13.46
N PHE A 5 0.21 17.77 12.57
CA PHE A 5 -0.03 17.29 11.20
C PHE A 5 -0.50 15.83 11.19
N ILE A 6 0.14 14.98 11.99
CA ILE A 6 -0.24 13.57 12.18
C ILE A 6 -1.66 13.48 12.75
N GLU A 7 -1.97 14.28 13.79
CA GLU A 7 -3.32 14.34 14.35
C GLU A 7 -4.34 14.76 13.29
N HIS A 8 -4.09 15.86 12.57
CA HIS A 8 -4.97 16.31 11.49
C HIS A 8 -5.21 15.25 10.41
N PHE A 9 -4.18 14.48 10.06
CA PHE A 9 -4.26 13.40 9.09
C PHE A 9 -5.21 12.28 9.54
N PHE A 10 -5.27 11.98 10.83
CA PHE A 10 -6.20 11.00 11.40
C PHE A 10 -7.58 11.59 11.73
N SER A 11 -7.67 12.88 12.11
CA SER A 11 -8.86 13.56 12.64
C SER A 11 -9.98 13.90 11.64
N ARG A 12 -10.20 13.10 10.60
CA ARG A 12 -11.46 13.16 9.82
C ARG A 12 -11.98 11.75 9.58
N SER A 13 -12.94 11.33 10.41
CA SER A 13 -13.89 10.24 10.12
C SER A 13 -15.25 10.40 10.84
N ASP A 14 -15.46 11.40 11.69
CA ASP A 14 -16.77 11.66 12.29
C ASP A 14 -17.64 12.49 11.34
N GLY A 15 -18.57 11.86 10.60
CA GLY A 15 -19.59 12.66 9.94
C GLY A 15 -20.63 12.00 9.05
N GLU A 16 -20.37 10.90 8.33
CA GLU A 16 -21.42 10.40 7.42
C GLU A 16 -21.33 8.89 7.09
N PRO A 17 -22.23 8.06 7.66
CA PRO A 17 -22.48 6.72 7.16
C PRO A 17 -23.50 6.83 6.03
N ARG A 18 -23.05 7.10 4.81
CA ARG A 18 -23.91 6.96 3.61
C ARG A 18 -23.23 6.15 2.53
N SER A 19 -23.44 4.84 2.65
CA SER A 19 -23.60 3.86 1.56
C SER A 19 -22.45 3.56 0.60
N GLN A 20 -21.35 4.31 0.55
CA GLN A 20 -20.20 3.95 -0.31
C GLN A 20 -18.92 4.73 0.05
N ALA A 21 -18.63 4.86 1.36
CA ALA A 21 -17.40 5.49 1.79
C ALA A 21 -16.21 4.67 1.27
N LYS A 22 -15.50 5.21 0.26
CA LYS A 22 -14.25 4.64 -0.25
C LYS A 22 -13.31 4.44 0.93
N GLN A 23 -13.04 3.19 1.30
CA GLN A 23 -12.12 2.88 2.39
C GLN A 23 -10.73 3.42 2.02
N ARG A 24 -10.03 4.02 2.99
CA ARG A 24 -8.68 4.58 2.77
C ARG A 24 -7.74 4.01 3.82
N LEU A 25 -6.62 3.45 3.37
CA LEU A 25 -5.52 3.04 4.22
C LEU A 25 -4.66 4.26 4.54
N LYS A 26 -4.56 4.59 5.82
CA LYS A 26 -3.71 5.66 6.37
C LYS A 26 -2.51 5.02 7.07
N LEU A 27 -1.30 5.27 6.60
CA LEU A 27 -0.05 4.76 7.18
C LEU A 27 0.87 5.93 7.52
N ILE A 28 1.47 5.89 8.71
CA ILE A 28 2.53 6.81 9.12
C ILE A 28 3.71 6.00 9.63
N LEU A 29 4.89 6.30 9.10
CA LEU A 29 6.16 5.78 9.58
C LEU A 29 7.01 6.96 10.01
N ALA A 30 7.14 7.17 11.32
CA ALA A 30 7.97 8.22 11.91
C ALA A 30 9.28 7.64 12.45
N HIS A 31 10.37 8.36 12.25
CA HIS A 31 11.71 7.98 12.70
C HIS A 31 12.44 9.19 13.28
N ASP A 32 13.16 8.99 14.40
CA ASP A 32 14.00 10.01 15.05
C ASP A 32 15.47 9.85 14.62
N ARG A 33 16.07 10.95 14.15
CA ARG A 33 17.45 11.18 13.69
C ARG A 33 17.93 10.45 12.41
N ALA A 34 17.94 11.25 11.34
CA ALA A 34 19.08 11.63 10.47
C ALA A 34 19.86 10.63 9.58
N ASP A 35 19.74 9.31 9.69
CA ASP A 35 20.62 8.41 8.88
C ASP A 35 19.96 7.86 7.61
N LEU A 36 18.66 8.10 7.41
CA LEU A 36 17.97 7.66 6.20
C LEU A 36 18.13 8.71 5.09
N THR A 37 18.97 8.37 4.12
CA THR A 37 19.08 9.15 2.89
C THR A 37 17.73 9.19 2.16
N PRO A 38 17.45 10.23 1.34
CA PRO A 38 16.25 10.26 0.52
C PRO A 38 16.09 9.01 -0.36
N ALA A 39 17.20 8.43 -0.83
CA ALA A 39 17.21 7.20 -1.60
C ALA A 39 16.75 5.98 -0.77
N ALA A 40 17.19 5.88 0.49
CA ALA A 40 16.75 4.81 1.38
C ALA A 40 15.26 4.93 1.72
N MET A 41 14.78 6.16 1.96
CA MET A 41 13.35 6.44 2.18
C MET A 41 12.51 6.07 0.96
N GLU A 42 13.00 6.36 -0.24
CA GLU A 42 12.32 6.01 -1.48
C GLU A 42 12.28 4.49 -1.71
N SER A 43 13.39 3.76 -1.45
CA SER A 43 13.40 2.29 -1.50
C SER A 43 12.38 1.69 -0.53
N MET A 44 12.40 2.17 0.71
CA MET A 44 11.46 1.72 1.75
C MET A 44 10.01 2.00 1.35
N ARG A 45 9.72 3.16 0.73
CA ARG A 45 8.39 3.49 0.21
C ARG A 45 7.94 2.45 -0.82
N GLN A 46 8.80 2.07 -1.76
CA GLN A 46 8.49 1.07 -2.79
C GLN A 46 8.24 -0.31 -2.18
N GLU A 47 9.08 -0.72 -1.23
CA GLU A 47 8.93 -2.01 -0.55
C GLU A 47 7.64 -2.09 0.27
N ILE A 48 7.33 -1.04 1.04
CA ILE A 48 6.06 -0.94 1.78
C ILE A 48 4.88 -1.01 0.82
N LEU A 49 4.92 -0.28 -0.30
CA LEU A 49 3.83 -0.31 -1.28
C LEU A 49 3.65 -1.71 -1.88
N ALA A 50 4.75 -2.41 -2.19
CA ALA A 50 4.71 -3.77 -2.71
C ALA A 50 4.10 -4.74 -1.69
N VAL A 51 4.47 -4.64 -0.42
CA VAL A 51 3.91 -5.46 0.66
C VAL A 51 2.42 -5.17 0.85
N VAL A 52 2.05 -3.90 0.94
CA VAL A 52 0.64 -3.49 1.13
C VAL A 52 -0.21 -3.97 -0.06
N SER A 53 0.29 -3.88 -1.29
CA SER A 53 -0.42 -4.32 -2.50
C SER A 53 -0.74 -5.82 -2.53
N ARG A 54 -0.04 -6.63 -1.72
CA ARG A 54 -0.35 -8.06 -1.56
C ARG A 54 -1.63 -8.31 -0.74
N TYR A 55 -2.00 -7.37 0.14
CA TYR A 55 -3.17 -7.48 1.00
C TYR A 55 -4.33 -6.61 0.54
N VAL A 56 -4.05 -5.50 -0.16
CA VAL A 56 -5.07 -4.56 -0.62
C VAL A 56 -4.82 -4.16 -2.07
N GLU A 57 -5.89 -4.13 -2.86
CA GLU A 57 -5.87 -3.52 -4.18
C GLU A 57 -6.00 -2.00 -4.01
N ILE A 58 -4.93 -1.27 -4.32
CA ILE A 58 -4.86 0.19 -4.19
C ILE A 58 -5.22 0.84 -5.52
N ASP A 59 -5.99 1.93 -5.46
CA ASP A 59 -6.19 2.80 -6.61
C ASP A 59 -5.00 3.77 -6.77
N SER A 60 -4.17 3.54 -7.78
CA SER A 60 -2.95 4.32 -8.04
C SER A 60 -3.23 5.78 -8.36
N GLU A 61 -4.41 6.10 -8.90
CA GLU A 61 -4.79 7.49 -9.27
C GLU A 61 -5.02 8.39 -8.05
N GLY A 62 -5.40 7.81 -6.91
CA GLY A 62 -5.70 8.55 -5.68
C GLY A 62 -4.66 8.38 -4.57
N LEU A 63 -3.54 7.73 -4.88
CA LEU A 63 -2.45 7.44 -3.96
C LEU A 63 -1.67 8.70 -3.62
N GLN A 64 -1.56 9.04 -2.33
CA GLN A 64 -0.81 10.19 -1.87
C GLN A 64 0.27 9.76 -0.88
N PHE A 65 1.50 10.16 -1.15
CA PHE A 65 2.63 10.03 -0.23
C PHE A 65 3.17 11.41 0.11
N ASN A 66 3.47 11.63 1.38
CA ASN A 66 4.10 12.84 1.87
C ASN A 66 5.26 12.47 2.79
N LEU A 67 6.38 13.18 2.63
CA LEU A 67 7.52 13.10 3.53
C LEU A 67 7.55 14.40 4.31
N ALA A 68 7.23 14.33 5.60
CA ALA A 68 7.28 15.47 6.51
C ALA A 68 8.51 15.35 7.39
N SER A 69 9.28 16.45 7.55
CA SER A 69 10.43 16.48 8.43
C SER A 69 10.34 17.72 9.32
N GLU A 70 10.52 17.53 10.62
CA GLU A 70 10.59 18.60 11.61
C GLU A 70 11.71 18.32 12.60
N GLY A 71 12.69 19.22 12.67
CA GLY A 71 13.85 19.07 13.55
C GLY A 71 14.64 17.79 13.23
N SER A 72 14.70 16.88 14.20
CA SER A 72 15.36 15.57 14.03
C SER A 72 14.44 14.45 13.55
N THR A 73 13.14 14.71 13.41
CA THR A 73 12.15 13.68 13.11
C THR A 73 11.72 13.74 11.64
N THR A 74 11.68 12.58 11.00
CA THR A 74 11.17 12.42 9.63
C THR A 74 10.01 11.42 9.65
N ALA A 75 8.93 11.74 8.95
CA ALA A 75 7.75 10.90 8.82
C ALA A 75 7.38 10.68 7.36
N LEU A 76 7.23 9.41 6.96
CA LEU A 76 6.59 9.00 5.72
C LEU A 76 5.10 8.79 5.98
N ILE A 77 4.26 9.48 5.23
CA ILE A 77 2.81 9.50 5.42
C ILE A 77 2.16 9.08 4.11
N ALA A 78 1.38 8.01 4.15
CA ALA A 78 0.72 7.44 2.98
C ALA A 78 -0.79 7.38 3.18
N ASN A 79 -1.53 7.82 2.16
CA ASN A 79 -2.97 7.80 2.11
C ASN A 79 -3.41 7.10 0.82
N MET A 80 -3.90 5.88 0.95
CA MET A 80 -4.11 4.98 -0.17
C MET A 80 -5.60 4.61 -0.24
N PRO A 81 -6.33 5.02 -1.29
CA PRO A 81 -7.69 4.55 -1.51
C PRO A 81 -7.67 3.04 -1.80
N ILE A 82 -8.48 2.30 -1.05
CA ILE A 82 -8.62 0.86 -1.18
C ILE A 82 -9.77 0.58 -2.14
N ARG A 83 -9.48 -0.16 -3.23
CA ARG A 83 -10.50 -0.71 -4.13
C ARG A 83 -11.13 -1.96 -3.52
N ARG A 84 -10.28 -2.87 -3.04
CA ARG A 84 -10.70 -4.13 -2.43
C ARG A 84 -9.63 -4.68 -1.49
N VAL A 85 -10.04 -5.35 -0.43
CA VAL A 85 -9.14 -6.16 0.42
C VAL A 85 -9.04 -7.56 -0.17
N ARG A 86 -7.83 -8.12 -0.26
CA ARG A 86 -7.62 -9.50 -0.71
C ARG A 86 -7.83 -10.44 0.49
N PRO A 87 -8.77 -11.42 0.39
CA PRO A 87 -9.20 -12.21 1.54
C PRO A 87 -8.20 -13.27 2.01
N GLU A 88 -7.21 -13.66 1.19
CA GLU A 88 -6.16 -14.60 1.56
C GLU A 88 -4.99 -14.40 0.58
N HIS A 89 -3.75 -14.52 1.03
CA HIS A 89 -2.55 -14.42 0.19
C HIS A 89 -2.38 -15.73 -0.59
N GLU A 90 -3.22 -15.98 -1.60
CA GLU A 90 -3.06 -17.12 -2.50
C GLU A 90 -1.72 -16.94 -3.25
N PRO A 91 -0.72 -17.83 -3.06
CA PRO A 91 0.48 -17.79 -3.88
C PRO A 91 0.07 -17.98 -5.34
N GLU A 92 0.53 -17.10 -6.21
CA GLU A 92 0.28 -17.15 -7.65
C GLU A 92 0.62 -18.57 -8.16
N GLN A 93 -0.40 -19.33 -8.56
CA GLN A 93 -0.20 -20.61 -9.20
C GLN A 93 0.35 -20.34 -10.60
N GLU A 94 1.59 -20.77 -10.82
CA GLU A 94 2.21 -20.86 -12.13
C GLU A 94 1.26 -21.64 -13.04
N SER A 95 0.73 -20.97 -14.07
CA SER A 95 -0.04 -21.64 -15.11
C SER A 95 0.93 -22.48 -15.95
N GLU A 96 1.22 -23.70 -15.51
CA GLU A 96 1.88 -24.68 -16.35
C GLU A 96 0.98 -24.98 -17.57
N GLY A 97 1.60 -24.91 -18.74
CA GLY A 97 0.96 -25.01 -20.04
C GLY A 97 0.17 -26.30 -20.22
N GLY A 98 -0.90 -26.18 -21.01
CA GLY A 98 -1.85 -27.23 -21.31
C GLY A 98 -1.20 -28.53 -21.79
N ASN A 99 -1.69 -29.62 -21.20
CA ASN A 99 -1.51 -30.97 -21.71
C ASN A 99 -2.30 -31.13 -23.02
N SER A 100 -1.63 -31.54 -24.10
CA SER A 100 -2.28 -32.21 -25.22
C SER A 100 -1.43 -33.41 -25.63
N GLU A 101 -1.59 -34.49 -24.88
CA GLU A 101 -1.40 -35.86 -25.37
C GLU A 101 -2.42 -36.12 -26.48
N GLN A 102 -1.97 -36.11 -27.74
CA GLN A 102 -2.68 -36.78 -28.83
C GLN A 102 -2.01 -38.13 -29.08
N THR A 103 -2.70 -39.17 -28.64
CA THR A 103 -2.42 -40.57 -28.94
C THR A 103 -2.69 -40.80 -30.43
N GLU A 104 -1.64 -40.92 -31.24
CA GLU A 104 -1.75 -41.44 -32.60
C GLU A 104 -1.82 -42.98 -32.50
N THR A 105 -3.03 -43.52 -32.64
CA THR A 105 -3.25 -44.94 -32.94
C THR A 105 -3.49 -45.03 -34.45
N LEU A 106 -2.55 -45.63 -35.18
CA LEU A 106 -2.70 -45.99 -36.59
C LEU A 106 -2.83 -47.52 -36.68
N GLU A 107 -4.01 -47.96 -37.11
CA GLU A 107 -4.24 -49.26 -37.77
C GLU A 107 -3.65 -49.26 -39.19
#